data_AF-A0A928ZF31-F1
#
_entry.id   AF-A0A928ZF31-F1
#
_cell.length_a   1.000
_cell.length_b   1.000
_cell.length_c   1.000
_cell.angle_alpha   90.00
_cell.angle_beta   90.00
_cell.angle_gamma   90.00
#
_symmetry.space_group_name_H-M   'P 1'
#
loop_
_entity.id
_entity.type
_entity.pdbx_description
1 polymer ?
#
loop_
_entity_poly.entity_id
_entity_poly.type
_entity_poly.pdbx_seq_one_letter_code
_entity_poly.pdbx_strand_id
1 'polypeptide(L)'
;MLRVLRDREGLIIATFLIIVAVIGKIIAGFTVFGQPDLNKLAIGVGMIPRGEVGLVFVAVGATSGVLSSSLEAGIVVMVIFTTFIAPALLRVVFSSEETEEVASEVSSVVEPEPTP
;
A
#
# COMPACT_ATOMS: atom_id res chain seq x y z
N MET A 1 -0.78 23.02 -3.60
CA MET A 1 -0.05 22.55 -2.41
C MET A 1 -0.18 23.49 -1.20
N LEU A 2 0.26 24.75 -1.27
CA LEU A 2 0.23 25.73 -0.15
C LEU A 2 -1.16 26.12 0.40
N ARG A 3 -2.25 25.87 -0.34
CA ARG A 3 -3.63 26.09 0.15
C ARG A 3 -4.11 24.98 1.10
N VAL A 4 -3.69 23.74 0.88
CA VAL A 4 -4.08 22.57 1.71
C VAL A 4 -3.51 22.64 3.12
N LEU A 5 -2.25 23.08 3.25
CA LEU A 5 -1.62 23.25 4.56
C LEU A 5 -2.29 24.36 5.39
N ARG A 6 -3.09 25.21 4.76
CA ARG A 6 -3.83 26.31 5.40
C ARG A 6 -5.28 25.93 5.70
N ASP A 7 -5.88 25.04 4.89
CA ASP A 7 -7.23 24.50 5.11
C ASP A 7 -7.20 23.23 5.96
N ARG A 8 -7.57 23.37 7.25
CA ARG A 8 -7.66 22.23 8.19
C ARG A 8 -8.60 21.13 7.68
N GLU A 9 -9.64 21.50 6.94
CA GLU A 9 -10.63 20.57 6.39
C GLU A 9 -10.02 19.60 5.37
N GLY A 10 -9.17 20.10 4.46
CA GLY A 10 -8.51 19.25 3.46
C GLY A 10 -7.57 18.23 4.10
N LEU A 11 -6.88 18.60 5.19
CA LEU A 11 -5.99 17.71 5.91
C LEU A 11 -6.74 16.58 6.63
N ILE A 12 -7.90 16.89 7.21
CA ILE A 12 -8.78 15.91 7.88
C ILE A 12 -9.28 14.90 6.83
N ILE A 13 -9.78 15.38 5.70
CA ILE A 13 -10.26 14.53 4.61
C ILE A 13 -9.12 13.66 4.07
N ALA A 14 -7.94 14.22 3.81
CA ALA A 14 -6.79 13.46 3.33
C ALA A 14 -6.39 12.34 4.29
N THR A 15 -6.30 12.63 5.60
CA THR A 15 -5.95 11.65 6.63
C THR A 15 -6.98 10.54 6.70
N PHE A 16 -8.27 10.89 6.68
CA PHE A 16 -9.36 9.93 6.66
C PHE A 16 -9.29 9.01 5.42
N LEU A 17 -9.09 9.58 4.23
CA LEU A 17 -8.97 8.83 2.99
C LEU A 17 -7.75 7.90 2.97
N ILE A 18 -6.62 8.32 3.56
CA ILE A 18 -5.44 7.46 3.70
C ILE A 18 -5.74 6.26 4.58
N ILE A 19 -6.36 6.46 5.75
CA ILE A 19 -6.70 5.38 6.68
C ILE A 19 -7.62 4.36 6.00
N VAL A 20 -8.71 4.82 5.38
CA VAL A 20 -9.67 3.96 4.69
C VAL A 20 -8.99 3.20 3.54
N ALA A 21 -8.12 3.86 2.77
CA ALA A 21 -7.41 3.23 1.67
C ALA A 21 -6.45 2.14 2.12
N VAL A 22 -5.69 2.38 3.19
CA VAL A 22 -4.75 1.38 3.74
C VAL A 22 -5.51 0.18 4.28
N ILE A 23 -6.54 0.41 5.10
CA ILE A 23 -7.35 -0.68 5.70
C ILE A 23 -8.03 -1.51 4.60
N GLY A 24 -8.67 -0.86 3.63
CA GLY A 24 -9.34 -1.57 2.53
C GLY A 24 -8.39 -2.45 1.72
N LYS A 25 -7.14 -2.00 1.52
CA LYS A 25 -6.12 -2.76 0.79
C LYS A 25 -5.55 -3.93 1.59
N ILE A 26 -5.36 -3.77 2.90
CA ILE A 26 -4.96 -4.86 3.80
C ILE A 26 -6.04 -5.94 3.85
N ILE A 27 -7.31 -5.56 4.01
CA ILE A 27 -8.44 -6.52 4.02
C ILE A 27 -8.55 -7.26 2.68
N ALA A 28 -8.35 -6.56 1.56
CA ALA A 28 -8.33 -7.19 0.24
C ALA A 28 -7.21 -8.23 0.10
N GLY A 29 -6.01 -7.95 0.64
CA GLY A 29 -4.91 -8.92 0.70
C GLY A 29 -5.24 -10.17 1.52
N PHE A 30 -5.96 -10.02 2.63
CA PHE A 30 -6.42 -11.15 3.45
C PHE A 30 -7.56 -11.96 2.81
N THR A 31 -8.32 -11.36 1.89
CA THR A 31 -9.44 -12.01 1.20
C THR A 31 -8.99 -12.99 0.11
N VAL A 32 -7.69 -13.02 -0.24
CA VAL A 32 -7.14 -14.04 -1.14
C VAL A 32 -7.12 -15.39 -0.43
N PHE A 33 -8.16 -16.20 -0.68
CA PHE A 33 -8.27 -17.60 -0.26
C PHE A 33 -7.86 -18.50 -1.42
N GLY A 34 -6.88 -19.39 -1.21
CA GLY A 34 -6.57 -20.44 -2.19
C GLY A 34 -5.08 -20.74 -2.44
N GLN A 35 -4.15 -19.95 -1.91
CA GLN A 35 -2.71 -20.21 -2.04
C GLN A 35 -2.02 -20.11 -0.66
N PRO A 36 -1.58 -21.23 -0.07
CA PRO A 36 -0.97 -21.26 1.26
C PRO A 36 0.43 -20.63 1.30
N ASP A 37 1.16 -20.63 0.18
CA ASP A 37 2.54 -20.12 0.08
C ASP A 37 2.63 -18.63 -0.29
N LEU A 38 1.49 -17.91 -0.38
CA LEU A 38 1.47 -16.51 -0.80
C LEU A 38 1.36 -15.57 0.40
N ASN A 39 2.31 -14.64 0.51
CA ASN A 39 2.31 -13.65 1.57
C ASN A 39 1.21 -12.59 1.38
N LYS A 40 0.11 -12.78 2.11
CA LYS A 40 -1.11 -11.95 2.04
C LYS A 40 -0.85 -10.47 2.35
N LEU A 41 0.14 -10.19 3.21
CA LEU A 41 0.61 -8.84 3.52
C LEU A 41 1.34 -8.20 2.34
N ALA A 42 2.23 -8.92 1.66
CA ALA A 42 2.89 -8.44 0.45
C ALA A 42 1.89 -8.16 -0.68
N ILE A 43 0.85 -9.00 -0.83
CA ILE A 43 -0.25 -8.77 -1.79
C ILE A 43 -1.02 -7.48 -1.44
N GLY A 44 -1.44 -7.33 -0.18
CA GLY A 44 -2.17 -6.14 0.28
C GLY A 44 -1.37 -4.85 0.09
N VAL A 45 -0.09 -4.88 0.44
CA VAL A 45 0.83 -3.73 0.31
C VAL A 45 1.16 -3.44 -1.16
N GLY A 46 1.33 -4.47 -1.99
CA GLY A 46 1.56 -4.34 -3.42
C GLY A 46 0.38 -3.71 -4.17
N MET A 47 -0.83 -3.77 -3.60
CA MET A 47 -2.02 -3.12 -4.15
C MET A 47 -2.23 -1.68 -3.63
N ILE A 48 -1.43 -1.18 -2.68
CA ILE A 48 -1.52 0.18 -2.14
C ILE A 48 -1.26 1.27 -3.19
N PRO A 49 -0.23 1.19 -4.08
CA PRO A 49 0.11 2.31 -4.94
C PRO A 49 -1.06 2.68 -5.86
N ARG A 50 -1.63 3.85 -5.59
CA ARG A 50 -2.64 4.50 -6.44
C ARG A 50 -1.86 5.29 -7.47
N GLY A 51 -1.70 4.73 -8.66
CA GLY A 51 -0.96 5.39 -9.74
C GLY A 51 -1.78 6.45 -10.48
N GLU A 52 -1.56 6.50 -11.79
CA GLU A 52 -2.21 7.38 -12.77
C GLU A 52 -3.73 7.48 -12.63
N VAL A 53 -4.40 6.34 -12.43
CA VAL A 53 -5.87 6.27 -12.39
C VAL A 53 -6.47 7.10 -11.24
N GLY A 54 -5.74 7.27 -10.13
CA GLY A 54 -6.14 8.13 -9.02
C GLY A 54 -6.10 9.61 -9.40
N LEU A 55 -5.10 10.03 -10.18
CA LEU A 55 -4.98 11.40 -10.68
C LEU A 55 -6.00 11.69 -11.78
N VAL A 56 -6.29 10.70 -12.65
CA VAL A 56 -7.37 10.81 -13.65
C VAL A 56 -8.72 11.00 -12.96
N PHE A 57 -9.01 10.26 -11.88
CA PHE A 57 -10.24 10.45 -11.11
C PHE A 57 -10.35 11.86 -10.51
N VAL A 58 -9.24 12.42 -10.01
CA VAL A 58 -9.21 13.82 -9.55
C VAL A 58 -9.50 14.78 -10.70
N ALA A 59 -8.83 14.61 -11.84
CA ALA A 59 -9.03 15.49 -13.00
C ALA A 59 -10.48 15.45 -13.49
N VAL A 60 -11.07 14.26 -13.64
CA VAL A 60 -12.48 14.10 -14.03
C VAL A 60 -13.42 14.65 -12.96
N GLY A 61 -13.16 14.38 -11.69
CA GLY A 61 -13.95 14.88 -10.56
C GLY A 61 -13.93 16.42 -10.43
N ALA A 62 -12.81 17.05 -10.76
CA ALA A 62 -12.68 18.50 -10.79
C ALA A 62 -13.46 19.10 -11.98
N THR A 63 -13.35 18.51 -13.17
CA THR A 63 -14.09 18.98 -14.36
C THR A 63 -15.60 18.79 -14.27
N SER A 64 -16.07 17.79 -13.53
CA SER A 64 -17.49 17.54 -13.27
C SER A 64 -18.07 18.39 -12.13
N GLY A 65 -17.24 19.14 -11.40
CA GLY A 65 -17.68 19.97 -10.28
C GLY A 65 -18.13 19.18 -9.03
N VAL A 66 -17.93 17.86 -9.02
CA VAL A 66 -18.30 16.99 -7.88
C VAL A 66 -17.34 17.14 -6.70
N LEU A 67 -16.09 17.52 -6.96
CA LEU A 67 -15.07 17.67 -5.92
C LEU A 67 -15.00 19.12 -5.44
N SER A 68 -15.12 19.31 -4.11
CA SER A 68 -14.77 20.59 -3.49
C SER A 68 -13.26 20.80 -3.49
N SER A 69 -12.78 22.04 -3.47
CA SER A 69 -11.33 22.34 -3.52
C SER A 69 -10.54 21.65 -2.41
N SER A 70 -11.14 21.46 -1.23
CA SER A 70 -10.53 20.73 -0.10
C SER A 70 -10.40 19.23 -0.39
N LEU A 71 -11.39 18.63 -1.06
CA LEU A 71 -11.45 17.21 -1.37
C LEU A 71 -10.50 16.86 -2.52
N GLU A 72 -10.50 17.67 -3.58
CA GLU A 72 -9.58 17.54 -4.72
C GLU A 72 -8.13 17.50 -4.22
N ALA A 73 -7.78 18.49 -3.40
CA ALA A 73 -6.43 18.63 -2.91
C ALA A 73 -6.06 17.54 -1.87
N GLY A 74 -7.05 17.05 -1.10
CA GLY A 74 -6.87 15.92 -0.20
C GLY A 74 -6.60 14.60 -0.93
N ILE A 75 -7.30 14.33 -2.04
CA ILE A 75 -7.04 13.12 -2.86
C ILE A 75 -5.65 13.20 -3.49
N VAL A 76 -5.25 14.35 -4.03
CA VAL A 76 -3.91 14.51 -4.63
C VAL A 76 -2.81 14.21 -3.61
N VAL A 77 -2.92 14.76 -2.40
CA VAL A 77 -1.96 14.50 -1.32
C VAL A 77 -1.94 13.01 -0.96
N MET A 78 -3.10 12.37 -0.82
CA MET A 78 -3.22 10.94 -0.53
C MET A 78 -2.56 10.07 -1.62
N VAL A 79 -2.79 10.37 -2.90
CA VAL A 79 -2.24 9.63 -4.04
C VAL A 79 -0.72 9.71 -4.05
N ILE A 80 -0.16 10.92 -3.92
CA ILE A 80 1.29 11.12 -3.87
C ILE A 80 1.88 10.41 -2.66
N PHE A 81 1.29 10.61 -1.47
CA PHE A 81 1.79 10.05 -0.22
C PHE A 81 1.82 8.52 -0.23
N THR A 82 0.72 7.89 -0.65
CA THR A 82 0.63 6.41 -0.74
C THR A 82 1.55 5.82 -1.80
N THR A 83 1.80 6.54 -2.91
CA THR A 83 2.74 6.12 -3.96
C THR A 83 4.19 6.14 -3.46
N PHE A 84 4.57 7.14 -2.68
CA PHE A 84 5.92 7.22 -2.10
C PHE A 84 6.14 6.22 -0.95
N ILE A 85 5.09 5.95 -0.17
CA ILE A 85 5.15 4.99 0.95
C ILE A 85 5.18 3.54 0.48
N ALA A 86 4.46 3.19 -0.59
CA ALA A 86 4.36 1.83 -1.10
C ALA A 86 5.72 1.12 -1.31
N PRO A 87 6.73 1.69 -2.00
CA PRO A 87 8.03 1.02 -2.19
C PRO A 87 8.81 0.84 -0.89
N ALA A 88 8.70 1.78 0.05
CA ALA A 88 9.33 1.66 1.37
C ALA A 88 8.67 0.55 2.19
N LEU A 89 7.33 0.50 2.20
CA LEU A 89 6.57 -0.53 2.89
C LEU A 89 6.81 -1.92 2.29
N LEU A 90 6.84 -2.04 0.95
CA LEU A 90 7.18 -3.30 0.28
C LEU A 90 8.57 -3.78 0.66
N ARG A 91 9.58 -2.90 0.70
CA ARG A 91 10.93 -3.28 1.13
C ARG A 91 10.97 -3.86 2.54
N VAL A 92 10.20 -3.28 3.47
CA VAL A 92 10.12 -3.79 4.86
C VAL A 92 9.41 -5.14 4.90
N VAL A 93 8.29 -5.29 4.18
CA VAL A 93 7.57 -6.57 4.11
C VAL A 93 8.47 -7.65 3.51
N PHE A 94 9.10 -7.43 2.35
CA PHE A 94 10.02 -8.41 1.76
C PHE A 94 11.27 -8.69 2.60
N SER A 95 11.81 -7.69 3.32
CA SER A 95 12.93 -7.90 4.26
C SER A 95 12.51 -8.71 5.49
N SER A 96 11.20 -8.82 5.77
CA SER A 96 10.67 -9.70 6.81
C SER A 96 10.62 -11.16 6.33
N GLU A 97 10.40 -11.37 5.03
CA GLU A 97 10.30 -12.71 4.41
C GLU A 97 11.67 -13.32 4.12
N GLU A 98 12.69 -12.50 3.86
CA GLU A 98 14.08 -12.96 3.78
C GLU A 98 14.54 -13.63 5.09
N THR A 99 13.87 -13.38 6.22
CA THR A 99 14.14 -14.07 7.49
C THR A 99 13.41 -15.42 7.62
N GLU A 100 12.30 -15.64 6.92
CA GLU A 100 11.56 -16.92 6.94
C GLU A 100 12.00 -17.88 5.81
N GLU A 101 12.31 -17.37 4.62
CA GLU A 101 12.75 -18.19 3.47
C GLU A 101 14.18 -18.71 3.70
N VAL A 102 15.09 -17.86 4.20
CA VAL A 102 16.48 -18.23 4.53
C VAL A 102 16.55 -19.19 5.74
N ALA A 103 15.62 -19.09 6.70
CA ALA A 103 15.53 -20.06 7.79
C ALA A 103 15.06 -21.46 7.34
N SER A 104 14.30 -21.54 6.24
CA SER A 104 13.86 -22.81 5.66
C SER A 104 14.92 -23.47 4.76
N GLU A 105 15.68 -22.68 4.00
CA GLU A 105 16.78 -23.20 3.17
C GLU A 105 17.97 -23.69 4.03
N VAL A 106 18.29 -23.02 5.15
CA VAL A 106 19.40 -23.44 6.03
C VAL A 106 19.08 -24.75 6.80
N SER A 107 17.81 -25.07 7.05
CA SER A 107 17.42 -26.32 7.71
C SER A 107 17.44 -27.56 6.79
N SER A 108 17.43 -27.39 5.47
CA SER A 108 17.42 -28.50 4.51
C SER A 108 18.81 -28.88 3.97
N VAL A 109 19.82 -28.04 4.21
CA VAL A 109 21.21 -28.25 3.74
C VAL A 109 22.13 -28.77 4.85
N VAL A 110 21.72 -28.71 6.13
CA VAL A 110 22.50 -29.22 7.28
C VAL A 110 21.89 -30.50 7.82
N GLU A 111 21.74 -31.51 6.96
CA GLU A 111 21.67 -32.90 7.41
C GLU A 111 22.88 -33.64 6.82
N PRO A 112 23.85 -34.09 7.65
CA PRO A 112 25.01 -34.79 7.13
C PRO A 112 24.55 -36.12 6.52
N GLU A 113 24.85 -36.28 5.23
CA GLU A 113 24.72 -37.53 4.49
C GLU A 113 25.36 -38.69 5.30
N PRO A 114 24.66 -39.82 5.52
CA PRO A 114 25.25 -40.96 6.20
C PRO A 114 26.32 -41.57 5.30
N THR A 115 27.59 -41.39 5.66
CA THR A 115 28.70 -42.11 5.04
C THR A 115 28.56 -43.62 5.30
N PRO A 116 28.94 -44.45 4.30
CA PRO A 116 28.52 -45.85 4.15
C PRO A 116 29.01 -46.83 5.23
#